data_AF-A0AAN7ZM19-F1
#
_entry.id   AF-A0AAN7ZM19-F1
#
_cell.length_a   1.000
_cell.length_b   1.000
_cell.length_c   1.000
_cell.angle_alpha   90.00
_cell.angle_beta   90.00
_cell.angle_gamma   90.00
#
_symmetry.space_group_name_H-M   'P 1'
#
loop_
_entity.id
_entity.type
_entity.pdbx_description
1 polymer ?
#
loop_
_entity_poly.entity_id
_entity_poly.type
_entity_poly.pdbx_seq_one_letter_code
_entity_poly.pdbx_strand_id
1 'polypeptide(L)'
;MAKSIKKEQWDILINIMEENPQVAKGQFNGPAGRAHHKKMWENLVSQLNGQGFGYKDVGKWQKTWTDFKYNLKKKAAAIKKDQTETGGGPPQSNRFNSYEERALGILGKTFFEGVNVEELG
;
A
#
# COMPACT_ATOMS: atom_id res chain seq x y z
N MET A 1 12.00 21.52 -4.48
CA MET A 1 11.80 20.93 -3.14
C MET A 1 10.92 19.69 -3.28
N ALA A 2 11.45 18.50 -3.00
CA ALA A 2 10.66 17.26 -3.04
C ALA A 2 9.60 17.32 -1.94
N LYS A 3 8.32 17.42 -2.31
CA LYS A 3 7.20 17.48 -1.37
C LYS A 3 6.99 16.10 -0.76
N SER A 4 7.72 15.82 0.32
CA SER A 4 7.47 14.66 1.19
C SER A 4 6.02 14.69 1.69
N ILE A 5 5.38 13.53 1.69
CA ILE A 5 4.03 13.37 2.22
C ILE A 5 4.07 13.57 3.72
N LYS A 6 3.16 14.42 4.22
CA LYS A 6 3.03 14.69 5.66
C LYS A 6 2.39 13.52 6.39
N LYS A 7 2.59 13.46 7.71
CA LYS A 7 2.00 12.42 8.57
C LYS A 7 0.47 12.38 8.42
N GLU A 8 -0.19 13.52 8.48
CA GLU A 8 -1.65 13.63 8.37
C GLU A 8 -2.17 13.10 7.03
N GLN A 9 -1.40 13.29 5.96
CA GLN A 9 -1.75 12.77 4.63
C GLN A 9 -1.59 11.25 4.56
N TRP A 10 -0.61 10.68 5.26
CA TRP A 10 -0.46 9.23 5.38
C TRP A 10 -1.60 8.60 6.16
N ASP A 11 -2.02 9.22 7.26
CA ASP A 11 -3.14 8.72 8.06
C ASP A 11 -4.44 8.67 7.24
N ILE A 12 -4.78 9.74 6.52
CA ILE A 12 -5.97 9.76 5.64
C ILE A 12 -5.84 8.72 4.52
N LEU A 13 -4.67 8.62 3.88
CA LEU A 13 -4.43 7.65 2.81
C LEU A 13 -4.61 6.21 3.32
N ILE A 14 -4.01 5.86 4.46
CA ILE A 14 -4.10 4.52 5.03
C ILE A 14 -5.53 4.22 5.50
N ASN A 15 -6.21 5.14 6.19
CA ASN A 15 -7.60 4.95 6.63
C ASN A 15 -8.52 4.61 5.46
N ILE A 16 -8.45 5.38 4.35
CA ILE A 16 -9.28 5.12 3.17
C ILE A 16 -8.96 3.75 2.55
N MET A 17 -7.68 3.35 2.56
CA MET A 17 -7.27 2.04 2.06
C MET A 17 -7.76 0.88 2.96
N GLU A 18 -7.83 1.10 4.28
CA GLU A 18 -8.38 0.14 5.24
C GLU A 18 -9.89 -0.03 5.07
N GLU A 19 -10.60 1.08 4.88
CA GLU A 19 -12.04 1.06 4.59
C GLU A 19 -12.34 0.42 3.23
N ASN A 20 -11.37 0.42 2.30
CA ASN A 20 -11.56 -0.05 0.94
C ASN A 20 -10.44 -1.00 0.46
N PRO A 21 -10.36 -2.22 1.02
CA PRO A 21 -9.29 -3.16 0.69
C PRO A 21 -9.23 -3.52 -0.79
N GLN A 22 -10.37 -3.54 -1.51
CA GLN A 22 -10.38 -3.76 -2.96
C GLN A 22 -9.59 -2.69 -3.73
N VAL A 23 -9.64 -1.45 -3.25
CA VAL A 23 -8.91 -0.31 -3.84
C VAL A 23 -7.43 -0.41 -3.52
N ALA A 24 -7.08 -0.72 -2.27
CA ALA A 24 -5.72 -0.91 -1.83
C ALA A 24 -4.99 -1.99 -2.66
N LYS A 25 -5.66 -3.14 -2.85
CA LYS A 25 -5.15 -4.29 -3.58
C LYS A 25 -5.12 -4.09 -5.10
N GLY A 26 -5.88 -3.14 -5.64
CA GLY A 26 -5.99 -2.96 -7.09
C GLY A 26 -6.84 -4.04 -7.77
N GLN A 27 -7.64 -4.78 -7.00
CA GLN A 27 -8.47 -5.87 -7.49
C GLN A 27 -9.81 -5.30 -7.96
N PHE A 28 -9.88 -4.87 -9.21
CA PHE A 28 -11.11 -4.36 -9.81
C PHE A 28 -11.50 -5.24 -11.00
N ASN A 29 -12.47 -6.13 -10.76
CA ASN A 29 -13.05 -6.94 -11.80
C ASN A 29 -14.19 -6.17 -12.48
N GLY A 30 -14.08 -6.00 -13.80
CA GLY A 30 -15.16 -5.49 -14.65
C GLY A 30 -15.35 -3.96 -14.72
N PRO A 31 -16.29 -3.49 -15.56
CA PRO A 31 -16.53 -2.07 -15.82
C PRO A 31 -16.95 -1.26 -14.59
N ALA A 32 -17.78 -1.86 -13.71
CA ALA A 32 -18.23 -1.23 -12.47
C ALA A 32 -17.07 -1.00 -11.48
N GLY A 33 -16.09 -1.92 -11.45
CA GLY A 33 -14.90 -1.79 -10.62
C GLY A 33 -14.04 -0.58 -11.00
N ARG A 34 -13.87 -0.29 -12.30
CA ARG A 34 -13.11 0.90 -12.77
C ARG A 34 -13.79 2.22 -12.39
N ALA A 35 -15.10 2.31 -12.52
CA ALA A 35 -15.86 3.50 -12.13
C ALA A 35 -15.80 3.73 -10.60
N HIS A 36 -15.96 2.65 -9.82
CA HIS A 36 -15.83 2.71 -8.37
C HIS A 36 -14.41 3.11 -7.93
N HIS A 37 -13.38 2.53 -8.56
CA HIS A 37 -11.98 2.93 -8.37
C HIS A 37 -11.82 4.44 -8.55
N LYS A 38 -12.26 4.98 -9.69
CA LYS A 38 -12.12 6.40 -10.00
C LYS A 38 -12.81 7.28 -8.94
N LYS A 39 -14.06 6.97 -8.60
CA LYS A 39 -14.84 7.74 -7.61
C LYS A 39 -14.19 7.74 -6.22
N MET A 40 -13.62 6.60 -5.82
CA MET A 40 -12.92 6.49 -4.54
C MET A 40 -11.67 7.36 -4.48
N TRP A 41 -10.86 7.36 -5.55
CA TRP A 41 -9.70 8.25 -5.61
C TRP A 41 -10.08 9.72 -5.68
N GLU A 42 -11.15 10.07 -6.40
CA GLU A 42 -11.67 11.44 -6.40
C GLU A 42 -12.07 11.90 -4.99
N ASN A 43 -12.75 11.03 -4.22
CA ASN A 43 -13.09 11.32 -2.83
C ASN A 43 -11.85 11.47 -1.95
N LEU A 44 -10.86 10.58 -2.10
CA LEU A 44 -9.59 10.65 -1.37
C LEU A 44 -8.83 11.95 -1.66
N VAL A 45 -8.76 12.35 -2.93
CA VAL A 45 -8.08 13.59 -3.33
C VAL A 45 -8.82 14.81 -2.82
N SER A 46 -10.16 14.80 -2.83
CA SER A 46 -10.97 15.85 -2.23
C SER A 46 -10.65 16.02 -0.74
N GLN A 47 -10.62 14.92 0.01
CA GLN A 47 -10.27 14.93 1.44
C GLN A 47 -8.83 15.42 1.68
N LEU A 48 -7.86 14.93 0.91
CA LEU A 48 -6.45 15.31 1.08
C LEU A 48 -6.18 16.77 0.68
N ASN A 49 -6.85 17.27 -0.35
CA ASN A 49 -6.72 18.66 -0.78
C ASN A 49 -7.45 19.63 0.18
N GLY A 50 -8.55 19.19 0.79
CA GLY A 50 -9.29 19.96 1.79
C GLY A 50 -8.51 20.28 3.06
N GLN A 51 -7.43 19.54 3.33
CA GLN A 51 -6.55 19.75 4.48
C GLN A 51 -5.51 20.87 4.29
N GLY A 52 -5.48 21.56 3.14
CA GLY A 52 -4.62 22.72 2.91
C GLY A 52 -3.12 22.41 2.72
N PHE A 53 -2.73 21.13 2.64
CA PHE A 53 -1.34 20.70 2.54
C PHE A 53 -0.77 20.71 1.10
N GLY A 54 -1.53 21.26 0.14
CA GLY A 54 -1.14 21.42 -1.26
C GLY A 54 -1.90 20.48 -2.21
N TYR A 55 -2.23 20.99 -3.40
CA TYR A 55 -3.01 20.27 -4.40
C TYR A 55 -2.18 19.16 -5.07
N LYS A 56 -2.68 17.93 -5.01
CA LYS A 56 -2.18 16.79 -5.77
C LYS A 56 -3.33 16.13 -6.53
N ASP A 57 -3.10 15.82 -7.80
CA ASP A 57 -4.05 15.12 -8.66
C ASP A 57 -4.21 13.65 -8.27
N VAL A 58 -5.34 13.04 -8.64
CA VAL A 58 -5.63 11.61 -8.47
C VAL A 58 -4.46 10.73 -8.93
N GLY A 59 -3.91 11.00 -10.11
CA GLY A 59 -2.79 10.22 -10.65
C GLY A 59 -1.52 10.29 -9.79
N LYS A 60 -1.25 11.42 -9.12
CA LYS A 60 -0.10 11.55 -8.22
C LYS A 60 -0.29 10.75 -6.93
N TRP A 61 -1.52 10.71 -6.41
CA TRP A 61 -1.87 9.91 -5.25
C TRP A 61 -1.88 8.40 -5.56
N GLN A 62 -2.37 8.01 -6.74
CA GLN A 62 -2.25 6.64 -7.23
C GLN A 62 -0.79 6.20 -7.38
N LYS A 63 0.05 7.06 -7.98
CA LYS A 63 1.50 6.80 -8.09
C LYS A 63 2.15 6.68 -6.72
N THR A 64 1.83 7.60 -5.80
CA THR A 64 2.29 7.54 -4.41
C THR A 64 2.00 6.19 -3.77
N TRP A 65 0.76 5.72 -3.85
CA TRP A 65 0.38 4.43 -3.27
C TRP A 65 1.07 3.25 -3.97
N THR A 66 1.25 3.34 -5.28
CA THR A 66 1.97 2.32 -6.07
C THR A 66 3.45 2.25 -5.69
N ASP A 67 4.13 3.39 -5.60
CA ASP A 67 5.54 3.49 -5.21
C ASP A 67 5.72 3.00 -3.76
N PHE A 68 4.78 3.33 -2.87
CA PHE A 68 4.77 2.82 -1.49
C PHE A 68 4.64 1.30 -1.44
N LYS A 69 3.68 0.73 -2.17
CA LYS A 69 3.50 -0.72 -2.31
C LYS A 69 4.76 -1.40 -2.85
N TYR A 70 5.41 -0.80 -3.84
CA TYR A 70 6.66 -1.31 -4.41
C TYR A 70 7.79 -1.34 -3.37
N ASN A 71 8.00 -0.24 -2.64
CA ASN A 71 9.00 -0.16 -1.58
C ASN A 71 8.70 -1.14 -0.43
N LEU A 72 7.43 -1.25 -0.04
CA LEU A 72 6.96 -2.19 0.98
C LEU A 72 7.25 -3.64 0.56
N LYS A 73 6.96 -4.01 -0.69
CA LYS A 73 7.26 -5.33 -1.23
C LYS A 73 8.76 -5.62 -1.26
N LYS A 74 9.57 -4.65 -1.72
CA LYS A 74 11.04 -4.78 -1.75
C LYS A 74 11.61 -5.00 -0.34
N LYS A 75 11.11 -4.23 0.64
CA LYS A 75 11.49 -4.35 2.04
C LYS A 75 11.08 -5.70 2.63
N ALA A 76 9.85 -6.15 2.38
CA ALA A 76 9.38 -7.46 2.81
C ALA A 76 10.19 -8.61 2.20
N ALA A 77 10.53 -8.53 0.92
CA ALA A 77 11.37 -9.52 0.24
C ALA A 77 12.79 -9.58 0.82
N ALA A 78 13.42 -8.43 1.10
CA ALA A 78 14.73 -8.38 1.74
C ALA A 78 14.70 -9.02 3.14
N ILE A 79 13.66 -8.74 3.92
CA ILE A 79 13.49 -9.33 5.26
C ILE A 79 13.33 -10.85 5.18
N LYS A 80 12.54 -11.35 4.23
CA LYS A 80 12.36 -12.79 4.01
C LYS A 80 13.68 -13.46 3.63
N LYS A 81 14.47 -12.84 2.75
CA LYS A 81 15.78 -13.35 2.33
C LYS A 81 16.75 -13.47 3.52
N ASP A 82 16.84 -12.44 4.37
CA ASP A 82 17.65 -12.48 5.59
C ASP A 82 17.24 -13.64 6.51
N GLN A 83 15.92 -13.88 6.66
CA GLN A 83 15.39 -14.94 7.52
C GLN A 83 15.69 -16.34 6.97
N THR A 84 15.73 -16.52 5.66
CA THR A 84 16.04 -17.82 5.03
C THR A 84 17.53 -18.13 5.00
N GLU A 85 18.39 -17.11 4.93
CA GLU A 85 19.85 -17.28 4.89
C GLU A 85 20.51 -17.35 6.28
N THR A 86 19.82 -16.93 7.35
CA THR A 86 20.37 -16.95 8.71
C THR A 86 19.39 -17.56 9.71
N GLY A 87 19.85 -18.60 10.41
CA GLY A 87 19.06 -19.32 11.42
C GLY A 87 18.76 -18.49 12.66
N GLY A 88 17.74 -17.62 12.60
CA GLY A 88 17.17 -16.95 13.79
C GLY A 88 17.19 -15.41 13.78
N GLY A 89 16.99 -14.77 12.63
CA GLY A 89 16.87 -13.31 12.56
C GLY A 89 15.70 -12.71 13.39
N PRO A 90 15.79 -11.45 13.84
CA PRO A 90 14.83 -10.82 14.74
C PRO A 90 13.39 -10.73 14.16
N PRO A 91 12.37 -10.62 15.04
CA PRO A 91 10.95 -10.71 14.66
C PRO A 91 10.51 -9.63 13.66
N GLN A 92 9.61 -10.00 12.74
CA GLN A 92 9.17 -9.17 11.60
C GLN A 92 8.56 -7.81 12.00
N SER A 93 7.94 -7.72 13.17
CA SER A 93 7.26 -6.52 13.70
C SER A 93 8.20 -5.35 13.98
N ASN A 94 9.51 -5.59 14.21
CA ASN A 94 10.45 -4.50 14.47
C ASN A 94 11.04 -3.86 13.19
N ARG A 95 10.68 -4.36 12.00
CA ARG A 95 11.29 -3.91 10.75
C ARG A 95 10.39 -2.98 9.93
N PHE A 96 9.08 -3.00 10.15
CA PHE A 96 8.13 -2.13 9.47
C PHE A 96 7.73 -0.96 10.36
N ASN A 97 7.42 0.19 9.76
CA ASN A 97 6.79 1.29 10.48
C ASN A 97 5.27 1.10 10.58
N SER A 98 4.61 1.90 11.42
CA SER A 98 3.17 1.76 11.68
C SER A 98 2.28 1.83 10.42
N TYR A 99 2.65 2.62 9.40
CA TYR A 99 1.87 2.67 8.14
C TYR A 99 2.12 1.45 7.27
N GLU A 100 3.36 0.95 7.23
CA GLU A 100 3.72 -0.26 6.51
C GLU A 100 3.00 -1.48 7.12
N GLU A 101 2.95 -1.60 8.44
CA GLU A 101 2.23 -2.68 9.13
C GLU A 101 0.73 -2.67 8.82
N ARG A 102 0.09 -1.50 8.90
CA ARG A 102 -1.32 -1.34 8.54
C ARG A 102 -1.56 -1.71 7.07
N ALA A 103 -0.73 -1.21 6.16
CA ALA A 103 -0.82 -1.54 4.74
C ALA A 103 -0.62 -3.04 4.46
N LEU A 104 0.30 -3.71 5.17
CA LEU A 104 0.48 -5.17 5.08
C LEU A 104 -0.77 -5.91 5.54
N GLY A 105 -1.44 -5.43 6.60
CA GLY A 105 -2.73 -5.96 7.05
C GLY A 105 -3.82 -5.89 5.98
N ILE A 106 -3.90 -4.76 5.25
CA ILE A 106 -4.88 -4.57 4.17
C ILE A 106 -4.55 -5.44 2.97
N LEU A 107 -3.28 -5.43 2.52
CA LEU A 107 -2.84 -6.11 1.31
C LEU A 107 -2.80 -7.63 1.49
N GLY A 108 -2.62 -8.09 2.73
CA GLY A 108 -2.52 -9.50 3.09
C GLY A 108 -1.15 -10.10 2.76
N LYS A 109 -0.87 -11.28 3.33
CA LYS A 109 0.43 -11.95 3.16
C LYS A 109 0.73 -12.33 1.70
N THR A 110 -0.30 -12.63 0.92
CA THR A 110 -0.22 -12.93 -0.52
C THR A 110 0.39 -11.80 -1.36
N PHE A 111 0.39 -10.56 -0.87
CA PHE A 111 0.97 -9.41 -1.56
C PHE A 111 2.51 -9.49 -1.69
N PHE A 112 3.18 -10.00 -0.67
CA PHE A 112 4.64 -10.06 -0.61
C PHE A 112 5.19 -11.49 -0.58
N GLU A 113 4.39 -12.49 -0.24
CA GLU A 113 4.85 -13.88 -0.24
C GLU A 113 5.14 -14.41 -1.63
N GLY A 114 4.61 -13.75 -2.68
CA GLY A 114 4.53 -14.34 -4.00
C GLY A 114 3.54 -15.51 -3.93
N VAL A 115 2.73 -15.68 -4.96
CA VAL A 115 2.09 -16.98 -5.11
C VAL A 115 3.24 -17.95 -5.34
N ASN A 116 3.64 -18.72 -4.32
CA ASN A 116 4.17 -20.05 -4.56
C ASN A 116 2.99 -20.80 -5.16
N VAL A 117 2.79 -20.63 -6.47
CA VAL A 117 2.18 -21.69 -7.24
C VAL A 117 3.24 -22.77 -7.15
N GLU A 118 3.07 -23.68 -6.20
CA GLU A 118 3.52 -25.04 -6.42
C GLU A 118 2.87 -25.44 -7.75
N GLU A 119 3.65 -25.40 -8.84
CA GLU A 119 3.29 -26.14 -10.04
C GLU A 119 3.26 -27.61 -9.62
N LEU A 120 2.06 -28.05 -9.28
CA LEU A 120 1.72 -29.45 -9.10
C LEU A 120 1.90 -30.14 -10.46
N GLY A 121 2.95 -30.97 -10.56
CA GLY A 121 3.03 -32.09 -11.51
C GLY A 121 4.00 -31.89 -12.66
#